data_AF-A0A183IS54-F1
#
_entry.id   AF-A0A183IS54-F1
#
_cell.length_a   1.000
_cell.length_b   1.000
_cell.length_c   1.000
_cell.angle_alpha   90.00
_cell.angle_beta   90.00
_cell.angle_gamma   90.00
#
_symmetry.space_group_name_H-M   'P 1'
#
loop_
_entity.id
_entity.type
_entity.pdbx_description
1 polymer ?
#
loop_
_entity_poly.entity_id
_entity_poly.type
_entity_poly.pdbx_seq_one_letter_code
_entity_poly.pdbx_strand_id
1 'polypeptide(L)'
;MRGILYSWMSQASKIIFTSDEVSFVQNLVFYIERAYRTPDFGMWECGTRYNDGTLFSSIGMVKAALEAINGFNLYGSKGTVGSVIYVDIDAHNRNRTTFETLLPRESNSKNVDASLIPTVLYPCFATHDENLCKRTMEKCMRKLKGKYGFKRFQIYLLYRGFLRDGRFTVLEDEKSRLYQHGETKLFDGVECQWPMFFIYLIIDGIFAGNADQVRIYSELLEPLLVVRDDQTIVPQYYFLPEEYIFHERCQPSSQPMLPSTMVSEGLFLWGQSLYIICCLLRNCFATYFYLYKHIF
;
A
#
# COMPACT_ATOMS: atom_id res chain seq x y z
N MET A 1 4.92 25.73 4.38
CA MET A 1 5.40 24.46 3.80
C MET A 1 4.48 23.87 2.73
N ARG A 2 3.15 23.72 2.96
CA ARG A 2 2.21 23.25 1.93
C ARG A 2 2.28 24.09 0.63
N GLY A 3 2.12 25.42 0.72
CA GLY A 3 2.05 26.29 -0.48
C GLY A 3 3.29 26.30 -1.39
N ILE A 4 4.49 26.06 -0.86
CA ILE A 4 5.74 26.07 -1.65
C ILE A 4 5.87 24.77 -2.46
N LEU A 5 5.53 23.61 -1.86
CA LEU A 5 5.50 22.34 -2.59
C LEU A 5 4.42 22.33 -3.69
N TYR A 6 3.22 22.88 -3.41
CA TYR A 6 2.16 23.06 -4.42
C TYR A 6 2.62 23.95 -5.58
N SER A 7 3.34 25.04 -5.29
CA SER A 7 3.90 25.93 -6.32
C SER A 7 4.90 25.20 -7.22
N TRP A 8 5.78 24.37 -6.65
CA TRP A 8 6.78 23.61 -7.41
C TRP A 8 6.15 22.50 -8.27
N MET A 9 5.15 21.76 -7.77
CA MET A 9 4.43 20.77 -8.57
C MET A 9 3.64 21.42 -9.72
N SER A 10 3.05 22.61 -9.50
CA SER A 10 2.34 23.35 -10.56
C SER A 10 3.25 23.93 -11.65
N GLN A 11 4.55 24.10 -11.36
CA GLN A 11 5.55 24.56 -12.33
C GLN A 11 6.25 23.41 -13.07
N ALA A 12 6.34 22.23 -12.47
CA ALA A 12 7.22 21.15 -12.94
C ALA A 12 6.68 20.31 -14.10
N SER A 13 5.41 20.41 -14.48
CA SER A 13 4.93 19.77 -15.72
C SER A 13 3.60 20.37 -16.18
N LYS A 14 3.63 21.08 -17.31
CA LYS A 14 2.40 21.36 -18.07
C LYS A 14 1.91 20.02 -18.62
N ILE A 15 1.05 19.33 -17.88
CA ILE A 15 0.43 18.07 -18.32
C ILE A 15 -0.95 18.35 -18.93
N ILE A 16 -1.66 19.35 -18.40
CA ILE A 16 -3.00 19.76 -18.85
C ILE A 16 -2.87 21.03 -19.70
N PHE A 17 -3.45 21.00 -20.89
CA PHE A 17 -3.35 22.05 -21.90
C PHE A 17 -4.72 22.59 -22.37
N THR A 18 -5.77 21.79 -22.23
CA THR A 18 -7.10 22.08 -22.79
C THR A 18 -8.22 22.02 -21.75
N SER A 19 -9.30 22.77 -21.99
CA SER A 19 -10.50 22.73 -21.14
C SER A 19 -11.16 21.35 -21.11
N ASP A 20 -10.96 20.56 -22.16
CA ASP A 20 -11.52 19.21 -22.27
C ASP A 20 -10.81 18.25 -21.31
N GLU A 21 -9.49 18.38 -21.15
CA GLU A 21 -8.73 17.63 -20.15
C GLU A 21 -9.11 18.01 -18.72
N VAL A 22 -9.38 19.29 -18.46
CA VAL A 22 -9.92 19.74 -17.17
C VAL A 22 -11.28 19.09 -16.91
N SER A 23 -12.17 19.12 -17.91
CA SER A 23 -13.50 18.51 -17.82
C SER A 23 -13.42 16.99 -17.62
N PHE A 24 -12.44 16.33 -18.26
CA PHE A 24 -12.16 14.92 -18.08
C PHE A 24 -11.76 14.59 -16.64
N VAL A 25 -10.83 15.36 -16.04
CA VAL A 25 -10.45 15.17 -14.63
C VAL A 25 -11.62 15.42 -13.69
N GLN A 26 -12.43 16.45 -13.93
CA GLN A 26 -13.64 16.71 -13.14
C GLN A 26 -14.65 15.55 -13.24
N ASN A 27 -14.80 14.95 -14.43
CA ASN A 27 -15.65 13.78 -14.62
C ASN A 27 -15.11 12.53 -13.90
N LEU A 28 -13.78 12.36 -13.80
CA LEU A 28 -13.18 11.30 -13.00
C LEU A 28 -13.48 11.46 -11.50
N VAL A 29 -13.52 12.69 -11.00
CA VAL A 29 -13.94 12.98 -9.62
C VAL A 29 -15.38 12.51 -9.39
N PHE A 30 -16.31 12.88 -10.26
CA PHE A 30 -17.71 12.44 -10.17
C PHE A 30 -17.87 10.92 -10.24
N TYR A 31 -16.98 10.24 -10.96
CA TYR A 31 -16.96 8.78 -11.03
C TYR A 31 -16.54 8.17 -9.68
N ILE A 32 -15.42 8.62 -9.09
CA ILE A 32 -14.87 8.02 -7.87
C ILE A 32 -15.61 8.46 -6.59
N GLU A 33 -16.32 9.59 -6.59
CA GLU A 33 -17.13 10.08 -5.45
C GLU A 33 -18.12 9.03 -4.91
N ARG A 34 -18.54 8.09 -5.76
CA ARG A 34 -19.51 7.04 -5.42
C ARG A 34 -18.86 5.77 -4.84
N ALA A 35 -17.54 5.75 -4.61
CA ALA A 35 -16.82 4.55 -4.17
C ALA A 35 -17.39 3.91 -2.90
N TYR A 36 -17.91 4.69 -1.94
CA TYR A 36 -18.55 4.19 -0.71
C TYR A 36 -19.70 3.18 -0.94
N ARG A 37 -20.26 3.12 -2.16
CA ARG A 37 -21.33 2.20 -2.55
C ARG A 37 -21.02 1.39 -3.81
N THR A 38 -19.79 1.45 -4.31
CA THR A 38 -19.37 0.73 -5.51
C THR A 38 -18.55 -0.49 -5.08
N PRO A 39 -19.02 -1.72 -5.37
CA PRO A 39 -18.22 -2.93 -5.17
C PRO A 39 -16.94 -2.92 -6.01
N ASP A 40 -15.83 -3.38 -5.45
CA ASP A 40 -14.54 -3.57 -6.14
C ASP A 40 -13.75 -4.80 -5.63
N PHE A 41 -12.62 -5.08 -6.30
CA PHE A 41 -11.74 -6.23 -6.02
C PHE A 41 -10.50 -5.88 -5.18
N GLY A 42 -10.46 -4.67 -4.61
CA GLY A 42 -9.37 -4.17 -3.77
C GLY A 42 -8.03 -4.11 -4.49
N MET A 43 -6.99 -3.76 -3.73
CA MET A 43 -5.61 -3.58 -4.24
C MET A 43 -5.00 -4.84 -4.86
N TRP A 44 -5.51 -6.02 -4.48
CA TRP A 44 -4.98 -7.31 -4.92
C TRP A 44 -5.76 -7.95 -6.06
N GLU A 45 -6.78 -7.26 -6.59
CA GLU A 45 -7.72 -7.79 -7.60
C GLU A 45 -8.38 -9.12 -7.18
N CYS A 46 -8.35 -9.40 -5.87
CA CYS A 46 -8.93 -10.57 -5.23
C CYS A 46 -10.03 -10.03 -4.34
N GLY A 47 -11.29 -10.32 -4.70
CA GLY A 47 -12.49 -9.85 -4.02
C GLY A 47 -12.59 -10.35 -2.56
N THR A 48 -13.80 -10.39 -2.00
CA THR A 48 -14.02 -11.00 -0.67
C THR A 48 -13.70 -12.50 -0.66
N ARG A 49 -13.91 -13.15 0.49
CA ARG A 49 -13.88 -14.62 0.61
C ARG A 49 -14.63 -15.35 -0.52
N TYR A 50 -15.68 -14.74 -1.06
CA TYR A 50 -16.52 -15.30 -2.13
C TYR A 50 -16.34 -14.57 -3.47
N ASN A 51 -15.38 -13.64 -3.54
CA ASN A 51 -15.15 -12.75 -4.69
C ASN A 51 -16.41 -11.99 -5.13
N ASP A 52 -17.26 -11.59 -4.18
CA ASP A 52 -18.51 -10.85 -4.45
C ASP A 52 -18.33 -9.33 -4.62
N GLY A 53 -17.08 -8.85 -4.67
CA GLY A 53 -16.75 -7.45 -4.91
C GLY A 53 -16.97 -6.51 -3.70
N THR A 54 -17.24 -6.97 -2.49
CA THR A 54 -17.45 -6.06 -1.35
C THR A 54 -16.16 -5.72 -0.59
N LEU A 55 -15.32 -4.84 -1.14
CA LEU A 55 -14.03 -4.43 -0.55
C LEU A 55 -13.91 -2.91 -0.37
N PHE A 56 -12.99 -2.48 0.51
CA PHE A 56 -12.96 -1.10 1.01
C PHE A 56 -11.56 -0.44 1.07
N SER A 57 -10.46 -1.18 0.86
CA SER A 57 -9.11 -0.58 0.79
C SER A 57 -9.00 0.54 -0.26
N SER A 58 -9.74 0.41 -1.35
CA SER A 58 -9.98 1.40 -2.40
C SER A 58 -10.64 2.70 -1.89
N ILE A 59 -11.61 2.60 -0.96
CA ILE A 59 -12.37 3.75 -0.45
C ILE A 59 -11.44 4.71 0.31
N GLY A 60 -10.48 4.17 1.06
CA GLY A 60 -9.48 5.02 1.71
C GLY A 60 -8.59 5.77 0.71
N MET A 61 -8.20 5.12 -0.39
CA MET A 61 -7.45 5.79 -1.48
C MET A 61 -8.30 6.86 -2.17
N VAL A 62 -9.58 6.56 -2.44
CA VAL A 62 -10.54 7.51 -3.03
C VAL A 62 -10.73 8.70 -2.10
N LYS A 63 -10.94 8.48 -0.80
CA LYS A 63 -11.07 9.54 0.20
C LYS A 63 -9.85 10.45 0.17
N ALA A 64 -8.64 9.88 0.16
CA ALA A 64 -7.39 10.66 0.08
C ALA A 64 -7.29 11.46 -1.23
N ALA A 65 -7.66 10.85 -2.36
CA ALA A 65 -7.65 11.51 -3.66
C ALA A 65 -8.64 12.68 -3.73
N LEU A 66 -9.86 12.49 -3.21
CA LEU A 66 -10.88 13.52 -3.09
C LEU A 66 -10.39 14.69 -2.22
N GLU A 67 -9.73 14.42 -1.10
CA GLU A 67 -9.13 15.48 -0.26
C GLU A 67 -8.00 16.22 -0.97
N ALA A 68 -7.15 15.51 -1.71
CA ALA A 68 -5.99 16.09 -2.37
C ALA A 68 -6.36 16.98 -3.57
N ILE A 69 -7.39 16.60 -4.34
CA ILE A 69 -7.76 17.28 -5.58
C ILE A 69 -8.75 18.44 -5.36
N ASN A 70 -9.49 18.45 -4.25
CA ASN A 70 -10.49 19.47 -4.01
C ASN A 70 -9.87 20.86 -3.92
N GLY A 71 -10.35 21.78 -4.76
CA GLY A 71 -9.83 23.14 -4.87
C GLY A 71 -8.50 23.24 -5.64
N PHE A 72 -8.01 22.15 -6.25
CA PHE A 72 -6.79 22.18 -7.03
C PHE A 72 -7.03 22.81 -8.41
N ASN A 73 -6.22 23.80 -8.77
CA ASN A 73 -6.27 24.42 -10.09
C ASN A 73 -5.30 23.71 -11.04
N LEU A 74 -5.83 23.05 -12.07
CA LEU A 74 -5.03 22.24 -13.00
C LEU A 74 -4.06 23.05 -13.87
N TYR A 75 -4.32 24.35 -14.08
CA TYR A 75 -3.40 25.27 -14.76
C TYR A 75 -2.48 26.02 -13.80
N GLY A 76 -2.50 25.68 -12.50
CA GLY A 76 -1.71 26.32 -11.47
C GLY A 76 -2.03 27.82 -11.35
N SER A 77 -0.97 28.64 -11.29
CA SER A 77 -1.08 30.10 -11.16
C SER A 77 -1.72 30.81 -12.36
N LYS A 78 -1.79 30.15 -13.52
CA LYS A 78 -2.38 30.70 -14.75
C LYS A 78 -3.85 30.32 -14.94
N GLY A 79 -4.41 29.53 -14.01
CA GLY A 79 -5.77 29.03 -14.13
C GLY A 79 -6.83 30.06 -13.80
N THR A 80 -8.04 29.78 -14.28
CA THR A 80 -9.25 30.53 -13.96
C THR A 80 -10.12 29.72 -13.01
N VAL A 81 -11.27 30.25 -12.61
CA VAL A 81 -12.25 29.52 -11.80
C VAL A 81 -12.74 28.25 -12.50
N GLY A 82 -12.76 28.24 -13.84
CA GLY A 82 -13.17 27.10 -14.66
C GLY A 82 -12.15 25.96 -14.75
N SER A 83 -10.92 26.15 -14.23
CA SER A 83 -9.89 25.10 -14.17
C SER A 83 -9.64 24.55 -12.76
N VAL A 84 -10.49 24.94 -11.81
CA VAL A 84 -10.50 24.43 -10.44
C VAL A 84 -11.37 23.18 -10.39
N ILE A 85 -10.83 22.10 -9.82
CA ILE A 85 -11.58 20.87 -9.57
C ILE A 85 -12.28 20.95 -8.23
N TYR A 86 -13.56 20.62 -8.21
CA TYR A 86 -14.38 20.59 -6.99
C TYR A 86 -14.87 19.19 -6.71
N VAL A 87 -14.95 18.88 -5.42
CA VAL A 87 -15.49 17.62 -4.90
C VAL A 87 -16.78 17.90 -4.13
N ASP A 88 -17.79 17.05 -4.30
CA ASP A 88 -18.99 17.06 -3.46
C ASP A 88 -18.62 16.70 -2.01
N ILE A 89 -18.86 17.65 -1.11
CA ILE A 89 -18.55 17.50 0.31
C ILE A 89 -19.36 16.37 0.96
N ASP A 90 -20.60 16.14 0.50
CA ASP A 90 -21.42 15.05 1.00
C ASP A 90 -20.88 13.70 0.55
N ALA A 91 -20.41 13.61 -0.71
CA ALA A 91 -19.77 12.40 -1.21
C ALA A 91 -18.47 12.11 -0.46
N HIS A 92 -17.62 13.13 -0.23
CA HIS A 92 -16.42 12.99 0.60
C HIS A 92 -16.76 12.49 2.01
N ASN A 93 -17.74 13.10 2.68
CA ASN A 93 -18.15 12.72 4.03
C ASN A 93 -18.69 11.29 4.11
N ARG A 94 -19.44 10.83 3.09
CA ARG A 94 -19.90 9.43 3.01
C ARG A 94 -18.72 8.46 2.87
N ASN A 95 -17.76 8.74 1.98
CA ASN A 95 -16.55 7.91 1.84
C ASN A 95 -15.74 7.86 3.14
N ARG A 96 -15.54 9.02 3.80
CA ARG A 96 -14.84 9.10 5.09
C ARG A 96 -15.53 8.28 6.17
N THR A 97 -16.83 8.48 6.37
CA THR A 97 -17.60 7.81 7.42
C THR A 97 -17.59 6.29 7.22
N THR A 98 -17.82 5.83 5.98
CA THR A 98 -17.76 4.41 5.64
C THR A 98 -16.37 3.84 5.94
N PHE A 99 -15.30 4.50 5.48
CA PHE A 99 -13.92 4.06 5.70
C PHE A 99 -13.56 3.97 7.19
N GLU A 100 -13.82 5.02 7.97
CA GLU A 100 -13.46 5.06 9.39
C GLU A 100 -14.27 4.07 10.24
N THR A 101 -15.51 3.78 9.87
CA THR A 101 -16.36 2.79 10.56
C THR A 101 -15.84 1.36 10.38
N LEU A 102 -15.12 1.08 9.30
CA LEU A 102 -14.62 -0.26 9.00
C LEU A 102 -13.29 -0.57 9.66
N LEU A 103 -12.41 0.43 9.77
CA LEU A 103 -11.11 0.26 10.40
C LEU A 103 -11.27 -0.27 11.83
N PRO A 104 -10.42 -1.21 12.26
CA PRO A 104 -9.19 -1.68 11.64
C PRO A 104 -9.39 -2.92 10.72
N ARG A 105 -10.57 -3.13 10.18
CA ARG A 105 -10.84 -4.21 9.21
C ARG A 105 -10.74 -3.66 7.80
N GLU A 106 -10.33 -4.53 6.88
CA GLU A 106 -10.36 -4.18 5.45
C GLU A 106 -11.80 -4.29 4.92
N SER A 107 -12.54 -5.33 5.31
CA SER A 107 -13.93 -5.50 4.90
C SER A 107 -14.74 -6.31 5.92
N ASN A 108 -16.05 -6.42 5.67
CA ASN A 108 -16.95 -7.29 6.43
C ASN A 108 -16.50 -8.76 6.41
N SER A 109 -15.79 -9.18 5.36
CA SER A 109 -15.30 -10.55 5.20
C SER A 109 -13.79 -10.70 5.47
N LYS A 110 -12.96 -9.70 5.17
CA LYS A 110 -11.51 -9.72 5.43
C LYS A 110 -11.16 -9.01 6.74
N ASN A 111 -10.49 -9.73 7.64
CA ASN A 111 -10.20 -9.20 8.96
C ASN A 111 -9.05 -8.18 8.93
N VAL A 112 -7.95 -8.49 8.24
CA VAL A 112 -6.80 -7.60 8.10
C VAL A 112 -6.10 -7.85 6.76
N ASP A 113 -5.66 -6.77 6.13
CA ASP A 113 -4.99 -6.76 4.83
C ASP A 113 -3.83 -5.75 4.88
N ALA A 114 -2.72 -6.06 4.19
CA ALA A 114 -1.56 -5.21 4.07
C ALA A 114 -1.85 -3.98 3.19
N SER A 115 -2.91 -4.01 2.36
CA SER A 115 -3.42 -2.85 1.63
C SER A 115 -3.79 -1.69 2.55
N LEU A 116 -4.16 -1.96 3.81
CA LEU A 116 -4.42 -0.93 4.80
C LEU A 116 -3.19 -0.08 5.11
N ILE A 117 -1.97 -0.62 4.95
CA ILE A 117 -0.70 0.09 5.24
C ILE A 117 -0.56 1.33 4.34
N PRO A 118 -0.53 1.22 2.99
CA PRO A 118 -0.48 2.40 2.13
C PRO A 118 -1.74 3.27 2.21
N THR A 119 -2.87 2.74 2.68
CA THR A 119 -4.10 3.51 2.87
C THR A 119 -4.03 4.42 4.10
N VAL A 120 -3.57 3.93 5.25
CA VAL A 120 -3.50 4.74 6.49
C VAL A 120 -2.18 5.51 6.63
N LEU A 121 -1.11 5.04 5.97
CA LEU A 121 0.19 5.71 5.91
C LEU A 121 0.40 6.36 4.54
N TYR A 122 1.66 6.65 4.20
CA TYR A 122 2.05 7.06 2.86
C TYR A 122 1.62 6.01 1.82
N PRO A 123 1.00 6.41 0.69
CA PRO A 123 0.80 7.80 0.25
C PRO A 123 -0.53 8.44 0.67
N CYS A 124 -1.50 7.66 1.16
CA CYS A 124 -2.88 8.13 1.24
C CYS A 124 -3.19 8.95 2.50
N PHE A 125 -2.62 8.60 3.66
CA PHE A 125 -2.96 9.23 4.95
C PHE A 125 -4.49 9.36 5.15
N ALA A 126 -5.22 8.29 4.81
CA ALA A 126 -6.66 8.35 4.60
C ALA A 126 -7.48 8.57 5.88
N THR A 127 -6.91 8.43 7.07
CA THR A 127 -7.61 8.77 8.33
C THR A 127 -6.86 9.88 9.05
N HIS A 128 -7.62 10.82 9.62
CA HIS A 128 -7.10 11.88 10.49
C HIS A 128 -7.16 11.50 11.97
N ASP A 129 -7.73 10.32 12.29
CA ASP A 129 -7.77 9.80 13.65
C ASP A 129 -6.51 8.94 13.92
N GLU A 130 -5.59 9.51 14.69
CA GLU A 130 -4.33 8.86 15.09
C GLU A 130 -4.57 7.55 15.85
N ASN A 131 -5.63 7.45 16.66
CA ASN A 131 -5.94 6.23 17.40
C ASN A 131 -6.41 5.12 16.45
N LEU A 132 -7.18 5.49 15.42
CA LEU A 132 -7.64 4.54 14.41
C LEU A 132 -6.48 4.07 13.54
N CYS A 133 -5.59 4.98 13.13
CA CYS A 133 -4.35 4.65 12.43
C CYS A 133 -3.50 3.68 13.26
N LYS A 134 -3.21 4.03 14.52
CA LYS A 134 -2.41 3.20 15.44
C LYS A 134 -3.00 1.81 15.63
N ARG A 135 -4.30 1.69 15.93
CA ARG A 135 -4.96 0.38 16.09
C ARG A 135 -4.92 -0.45 14.81
N THR A 136 -5.05 0.19 13.65
CA THR A 136 -4.97 -0.48 12.35
C THR A 136 -3.56 -1.01 12.11
N MET A 137 -2.55 -0.17 12.31
CA MET A 137 -1.15 -0.55 12.15
C MET A 137 -0.72 -1.64 13.13
N GLU A 138 -1.07 -1.53 14.41
CA GLU A 138 -0.80 -2.58 15.42
C GLU A 138 -1.41 -3.92 15.03
N LYS A 139 -2.61 -3.92 14.42
CA LYS A 139 -3.25 -5.13 13.92
C LYS A 139 -2.53 -5.70 12.70
N CYS A 140 -2.15 -4.86 11.72
CA CYS A 140 -1.36 -5.28 10.55
C CYS A 140 -0.01 -5.86 10.99
N MET A 141 0.71 -5.17 11.89
CA MET A 141 1.98 -5.61 12.46
C MET A 141 1.87 -6.98 13.12
N ARG A 142 0.88 -7.16 14.01
CA ARG A 142 0.71 -8.40 14.77
C ARG A 142 0.31 -9.60 13.91
N LYS A 143 -0.41 -9.38 12.81
CA LYS A 143 -1.04 -10.46 12.03
C LYS A 143 -0.32 -10.78 10.72
N LEU A 144 0.30 -9.78 10.10
CA LEU A 144 0.84 -9.89 8.75
C LEU A 144 2.37 -9.81 8.69
N LYS A 145 3.03 -9.18 9.68
CA LYS A 145 4.50 -9.09 9.70
C LYS A 145 5.12 -10.47 9.83
N GLY A 146 6.08 -10.76 8.95
CA GLY A 146 6.99 -11.89 9.00
C GLY A 146 8.45 -11.44 8.99
N LYS A 147 9.35 -12.40 8.78
CA LYS A 147 10.81 -12.19 8.75
C LYS A 147 11.29 -11.46 7.49
N TYR A 148 10.64 -11.73 6.34
CA TYR A 148 11.01 -11.23 5.01
C TYR A 148 10.08 -10.12 4.50
N GLY A 149 9.18 -9.61 5.34
CA GLY A 149 8.20 -8.59 4.95
C GLY A 149 6.82 -8.87 5.52
N PHE A 150 5.77 -8.49 4.80
CA PHE A 150 4.38 -8.71 5.22
C PHE A 150 3.66 -9.69 4.31
N LYS A 151 2.80 -10.53 4.91
CA LYS A 151 1.81 -11.33 4.19
C LYS A 151 0.71 -10.40 3.68
N ARG A 152 0.15 -10.66 2.49
CA ARG A 152 -0.85 -9.74 1.88
C ARG A 152 -2.12 -9.63 2.70
N PHE A 153 -2.75 -10.73 3.09
CA PHE A 153 -3.96 -10.68 3.90
C PHE A 153 -4.16 -11.93 4.74
N GLN A 154 -4.95 -11.77 5.80
CA GLN A 154 -5.41 -12.86 6.65
C GLN A 154 -6.92 -12.74 6.86
N ILE A 155 -7.65 -13.79 6.49
CA ILE A 155 -9.09 -13.87 6.69
C ILE A 155 -9.37 -14.76 7.90
N TYR A 156 -10.25 -14.31 8.80
CA TYR A 156 -10.67 -15.08 9.97
C TYR A 156 -12.00 -15.78 9.72
N LEU A 157 -12.11 -17.05 10.10
CA LEU A 157 -13.40 -17.74 10.21
C LEU A 157 -13.63 -18.18 11.65
N LEU A 158 -14.76 -17.73 12.21
CA LEU A 158 -15.34 -18.38 13.38
C LEU A 158 -15.64 -19.85 12.97
N TYR A 159 -15.03 -20.80 13.66
CA TYR A 159 -15.20 -22.26 13.51
C TYR A 159 -14.48 -23.01 12.35
N ARG A 160 -13.70 -22.37 11.46
CA ARG A 160 -13.08 -23.10 10.30
C ARG A 160 -11.61 -22.80 9.96
N GLY A 161 -10.89 -22.08 10.82
CA GLY A 161 -9.48 -21.73 10.61
C GLY A 161 -9.27 -20.49 9.74
N PHE A 162 -8.03 -20.06 9.59
CA PHE A 162 -7.67 -18.86 8.81
C PHE A 162 -7.69 -19.16 7.31
N LEU A 163 -8.23 -18.26 6.48
CA LEU A 163 -7.97 -18.32 5.03
C LEU A 163 -6.79 -17.42 4.74
N ARG A 164 -5.81 -18.00 4.07
CA ARG A 164 -4.54 -17.37 3.76
C ARG A 164 -4.41 -17.14 2.27
N ASP A 165 -3.50 -16.25 1.96
CA ASP A 165 -3.16 -15.93 0.60
C ASP A 165 -2.17 -16.95 0.02
N GLY A 166 -2.55 -17.57 -1.09
CA GLY A 166 -1.72 -18.52 -1.83
C GLY A 166 -0.96 -17.93 -3.00
N ARG A 167 -1.12 -16.63 -3.27
CA ARG A 167 -0.59 -16.03 -4.50
C ARG A 167 0.92 -16.11 -4.52
N PHE A 168 1.43 -16.61 -5.64
CA PHE A 168 2.83 -16.91 -5.89
C PHE A 168 3.45 -17.97 -4.97
N THR A 169 2.64 -18.70 -4.20
CA THR A 169 3.14 -19.91 -3.55
C THR A 169 3.27 -21.01 -4.58
N VAL A 170 4.22 -21.93 -4.38
CA VAL A 170 4.39 -23.10 -5.27
C VAL A 170 3.19 -24.05 -5.27
N LEU A 171 2.24 -23.87 -4.35
CA LEU A 171 1.00 -24.65 -4.26
C LEU A 171 -0.16 -24.03 -5.05
N GLU A 172 0.01 -22.81 -5.58
CA GLU A 172 -1.03 -22.13 -6.37
C GLU A 172 -1.16 -22.76 -7.75
N ASP A 173 -2.39 -23.02 -8.19
CA ASP A 173 -2.66 -23.31 -9.60
C ASP A 173 -2.64 -22.01 -10.42
N GLU A 174 -1.57 -21.79 -11.17
CA GLU A 174 -1.37 -20.61 -12.03
C GLU A 174 -2.51 -20.38 -13.03
N LYS A 175 -3.26 -21.43 -13.40
CA LYS A 175 -4.36 -21.35 -14.37
C LYS A 175 -5.66 -20.84 -13.76
N SER A 176 -5.81 -20.91 -12.44
CA SER A 176 -7.01 -20.47 -11.77
C SER A 176 -6.91 -19.00 -11.37
N ARG A 177 -7.84 -18.17 -11.87
CA ARG A 177 -7.93 -16.77 -11.45
C ARG A 177 -8.48 -16.61 -10.03
N LEU A 178 -9.26 -17.59 -9.55
CA LEU A 178 -9.99 -17.51 -8.28
C LEU A 178 -9.74 -18.79 -7.47
N TYR A 179 -9.52 -18.64 -6.15
CA TYR A 179 -9.37 -19.80 -5.28
C TYR A 179 -10.65 -20.62 -5.19
N GLN A 180 -10.50 -21.93 -5.29
CA GLN A 180 -11.59 -22.88 -5.06
C GLN A 180 -11.93 -22.99 -3.56
N HIS A 181 -13.12 -23.49 -3.26
CA HIS A 181 -13.55 -23.71 -1.89
C HIS A 181 -12.63 -24.72 -1.17
N GLY A 182 -11.92 -24.25 -0.14
CA GLY A 182 -11.04 -25.07 0.68
C GLY A 182 -9.56 -25.01 0.29
N GLU A 183 -9.23 -24.52 -0.90
CA GLU A 183 -7.87 -24.39 -1.41
C GLU A 183 -7.01 -23.48 -0.52
N THR A 184 -7.61 -22.39 -0.02
CA THR A 184 -6.95 -21.42 0.86
C THR A 184 -6.44 -21.98 2.19
N LYS A 185 -6.84 -23.20 2.57
CA LYS A 185 -6.26 -23.90 3.73
C LYS A 185 -4.86 -24.46 3.45
N LEU A 186 -4.56 -24.75 2.18
CA LEU A 186 -3.25 -25.27 1.77
C LEU A 186 -2.15 -24.22 1.97
N PHE A 187 -2.51 -22.93 1.92
CA PHE A 187 -1.55 -21.84 2.03
C PHE A 187 -1.24 -21.46 3.49
N ASP A 188 -1.87 -22.11 4.49
CA ASP A 188 -1.62 -21.76 5.89
C ASP A 188 -0.19 -22.11 6.31
N GLY A 189 0.55 -21.08 6.73
CA GLY A 189 1.94 -21.18 7.18
C GLY A 189 2.97 -21.04 6.07
N VAL A 190 2.58 -21.01 4.79
CA VAL A 190 3.50 -20.97 3.64
C VAL A 190 3.32 -19.72 2.78
N GLU A 191 2.58 -18.71 3.29
CA GLU A 191 2.30 -17.49 2.54
C GLU A 191 3.57 -16.71 2.18
N CYS A 192 3.58 -16.17 0.96
CA CYS A 192 4.62 -15.27 0.50
C CYS A 192 4.69 -14.00 1.35
N GLN A 193 5.90 -13.49 1.56
CA GLN A 193 6.17 -12.28 2.34
C GLN A 193 6.73 -11.18 1.44
N TRP A 194 6.21 -9.97 1.57
CA TRP A 194 6.46 -8.86 0.66
C TRP A 194 7.34 -7.81 1.34
N PRO A 195 8.61 -7.63 0.94
CA PRO A 195 9.55 -6.72 1.60
C PRO A 195 9.19 -5.24 1.38
N MET A 196 8.40 -4.92 0.34
CA MET A 196 7.97 -3.54 0.05
C MET A 196 7.26 -2.86 1.23
N PHE A 197 6.63 -3.62 2.13
CA PHE A 197 5.96 -3.05 3.30
C PHE A 197 6.94 -2.54 4.36
N PHE A 198 8.18 -3.05 4.41
CA PHE A 198 9.22 -2.40 5.20
C PHE A 198 9.57 -1.02 4.62
N ILE A 199 9.58 -0.87 3.29
CA ILE A 199 9.82 0.43 2.65
C ILE A 199 8.73 1.43 3.05
N TYR A 200 7.45 1.04 3.05
CA TYR A 200 6.38 1.91 3.56
C TYR A 200 6.60 2.36 4.99
N LEU A 201 7.06 1.45 5.88
CA LEU A 201 7.33 1.79 7.28
C LEU A 201 8.56 2.68 7.47
N ILE A 202 9.56 2.57 6.58
CA ILE A 202 10.69 3.50 6.56
C ILE A 202 10.20 4.88 6.15
N ILE A 203 9.42 4.98 5.06
CA ILE A 203 8.87 6.26 4.58
C ILE A 203 8.00 6.91 5.66
N ASP A 204 7.14 6.13 6.31
CA ASP A 204 6.33 6.58 7.45
C ASP A 204 7.20 7.12 8.59
N GLY A 205 8.26 6.40 8.96
CA GLY A 205 9.22 6.86 9.97
C GLY A 205 9.89 8.19 9.60
N ILE A 206 10.17 8.41 8.31
CA ILE A 206 10.70 9.68 7.80
C ILE A 206 9.68 10.80 7.98
N PHE A 207 8.41 10.60 7.58
CA PHE A 207 7.35 11.60 7.75
C PHE A 207 7.04 11.91 9.22
N ALA A 208 7.12 10.90 10.09
CA ALA A 208 6.93 11.05 11.53
C ALA A 208 8.16 11.62 12.27
N GLY A 209 9.31 11.76 11.61
CA GLY A 209 10.57 12.15 12.26
C GLY A 209 11.12 11.11 13.24
N ASN A 210 10.68 9.85 13.12
CA ASN A 210 11.07 8.75 14.01
C ASN A 210 12.31 8.02 13.46
N ALA A 211 13.50 8.47 13.87
CA ALA A 211 14.77 7.91 13.42
C ALA A 211 14.97 6.43 13.83
N ASP A 212 14.44 6.02 14.99
CA ASP A 212 14.54 4.64 15.46
C ASP A 212 13.74 3.68 14.57
N GLN A 213 12.52 4.08 14.18
CA GLN A 213 11.70 3.33 13.22
C GLN A 213 12.41 3.19 11.88
N VAL A 214 12.97 4.28 11.36
CA VAL A 214 13.74 4.28 10.10
C VAL A 214 14.91 3.32 10.18
N ARG A 215 15.69 3.34 11.26
CA ARG A 215 16.83 2.44 11.47
C ARG A 215 16.39 0.98 11.50
N ILE A 216 15.42 0.64 12.36
CA ILE A 216 14.96 -0.75 12.56
C ILE A 216 14.49 -1.36 11.23
N TYR A 217 13.66 -0.65 10.46
CA TYR A 217 13.16 -1.21 9.21
C TYR A 217 14.18 -1.16 8.07
N SER A 218 15.17 -0.27 8.11
CA SER A 218 16.30 -0.31 7.18
C SER A 218 17.17 -1.55 7.42
N GLU A 219 17.52 -1.84 8.68
CA GLU A 219 18.28 -3.04 9.07
C GLU A 219 17.55 -4.34 8.70
N LEU A 220 16.21 -4.35 8.75
CA LEU A 220 15.40 -5.49 8.30
C LEU A 220 15.30 -5.59 6.77
N LEU A 221 15.35 -4.48 6.05
CA LEU A 221 15.20 -4.45 4.59
C LEU A 221 16.52 -4.76 3.86
N GLU A 222 17.64 -4.22 4.33
CA GLU A 222 18.97 -4.37 3.70
C GLU A 222 19.33 -5.81 3.30
N PRO A 223 19.20 -6.83 4.18
CA PRO A 223 19.52 -8.22 3.80
C PRO A 223 18.52 -8.84 2.81
N LEU A 224 17.40 -8.17 2.53
CA LEU A 224 16.37 -8.62 1.59
C LEU A 224 16.51 -8.00 0.20
N LEU A 225 17.47 -7.09 0.02
CA LEU A 225 17.75 -6.50 -1.28
C LEU A 225 18.69 -7.42 -2.06
N VAL A 226 18.44 -7.54 -3.37
CA VAL A 226 19.25 -8.36 -4.28
C VAL A 226 20.06 -7.44 -5.17
N VAL A 227 21.35 -7.72 -5.35
CA VAL A 227 22.20 -6.97 -6.28
C VAL A 227 22.31 -7.75 -7.59
N ARG A 228 21.98 -7.10 -8.71
CA ARG A 228 22.14 -7.64 -10.07
C ARG A 228 22.64 -6.50 -10.96
N ASP A 229 23.71 -6.74 -11.72
CA ASP A 229 24.31 -5.76 -12.63
C ASP A 229 24.58 -4.38 -11.97
N ASP A 230 25.15 -4.41 -10.75
CA ASP A 230 25.40 -3.25 -9.88
C ASP A 230 24.15 -2.44 -9.48
N GLN A 231 22.96 -2.97 -9.75
CA GLN A 231 21.69 -2.37 -9.34
C GLN A 231 21.10 -3.10 -8.13
N THR A 232 20.65 -2.31 -7.16
CA THR A 232 19.88 -2.81 -6.01
C THR A 232 18.43 -3.04 -6.43
N ILE A 233 17.99 -4.29 -6.37
CA ILE A 233 16.66 -4.74 -6.73
C ILE A 233 15.88 -5.11 -5.46
N VAL A 234 14.64 -4.62 -5.37
CA VAL A 234 13.67 -5.08 -4.37
C VAL A 234 12.90 -6.29 -4.93
N PRO A 235 13.05 -7.49 -4.33
CA PRO A 235 12.21 -8.62 -4.71
C PRO A 235 10.73 -8.32 -4.50
N GLN A 236 9.87 -8.84 -5.39
CA GLN A 236 8.43 -8.66 -5.25
C GLN A 236 7.92 -9.35 -3.99
N TYR A 237 8.36 -10.57 -3.79
CA TYR A 237 8.02 -11.40 -2.65
C TYR A 237 9.16 -12.40 -2.35
N TYR A 238 9.12 -12.93 -1.15
CA TYR A 238 9.85 -14.11 -0.73
C TYR A 238 8.86 -15.27 -0.63
N PHE A 239 9.19 -16.41 -1.23
CA PHE A 239 8.36 -17.61 -1.25
C PHE A 239 9.09 -18.80 -0.62
N LEU A 240 8.33 -19.81 -0.23
CA LEU A 240 8.89 -21.06 0.29
C LEU A 240 8.97 -22.10 -0.86
N PRO A 241 10.16 -22.68 -1.12
CA PRO A 241 10.30 -23.79 -2.06
C PRO A 241 9.47 -25.01 -1.64
N GLU A 242 9.06 -25.83 -2.60
CA GLU A 242 8.22 -27.01 -2.37
C GLU A 242 8.86 -27.98 -1.37
N GLU A 243 10.16 -28.18 -1.47
CA GLU A 243 10.97 -29.04 -0.60
C GLU A 243 10.89 -28.65 0.89
N TYR A 244 10.65 -27.36 1.18
CA TYR A 244 10.63 -26.82 2.54
C TYR A 244 9.24 -26.74 3.15
N ILE A 245 8.17 -26.94 2.37
CA ILE A 245 6.78 -26.80 2.84
C ILE A 245 6.46 -27.72 4.01
N PHE A 246 6.86 -29.00 3.91
CA PHE A 246 6.56 -29.98 4.95
C PHE A 246 7.23 -29.58 6.28
N HIS A 247 8.52 -29.22 6.22
CA HIS A 247 9.29 -28.84 7.40
C HIS A 247 8.81 -27.53 8.03
N GLU A 248 8.45 -26.53 7.22
CA GLU A 248 7.89 -25.27 7.71
C GLU A 248 6.53 -25.47 8.41
N ARG A 249 5.69 -26.39 7.90
CA ARG A 249 4.42 -26.73 8.56
C ARG A 249 4.63 -27.45 9.89
N CYS A 250 5.66 -28.29 10.00
CA CYS A 250 6.01 -28.95 11.26
C CYS A 250 6.58 -27.96 12.29
N GLN A 251 7.42 -27.03 11.84
CA GLN A 251 8.04 -26.03 12.69
C GLN A 251 7.98 -24.65 12.00
N PRO A 252 6.98 -23.82 12.30
CA PRO A 252 6.80 -22.52 11.67
C PRO A 252 8.02 -21.61 11.86
N SER A 253 8.35 -20.86 10.82
CA SER A 253 9.50 -19.94 10.72
C SER A 253 10.86 -20.61 10.86
N SER A 254 10.98 -21.90 10.50
CA SER A 254 12.24 -22.65 10.56
C SER A 254 13.00 -22.63 9.23
N GLN A 255 12.29 -22.57 8.11
CA GLN A 255 12.87 -22.73 6.78
C GLN A 255 13.21 -21.37 6.14
N PRO A 256 14.28 -21.30 5.32
CA PRO A 256 14.61 -20.09 4.58
C PRO A 256 13.64 -19.88 3.41
N MET A 257 13.20 -18.63 3.22
CA MET A 257 12.45 -18.23 2.04
C MET A 257 13.39 -17.69 0.96
N LEU A 258 13.00 -17.88 -0.29
CA LEU A 258 13.77 -17.54 -1.48
C LEU A 258 13.15 -16.30 -2.18
N PRO A 259 13.96 -15.36 -2.72
CA PRO A 259 13.43 -14.18 -3.39
C PRO A 259 12.82 -14.51 -4.75
N SER A 260 11.78 -13.76 -5.14
CA SER A 260 11.10 -13.91 -6.44
C SER A 260 12.01 -13.73 -7.65
N THR A 261 13.14 -13.02 -7.49
CA THR A 261 14.14 -12.77 -8.54
C THR A 261 14.83 -14.04 -9.06
N MET A 262 14.68 -15.17 -8.36
CA MET A 262 15.21 -16.47 -8.81
C MET A 262 14.25 -17.26 -9.69
N VAL A 263 12.95 -16.93 -9.66
CA VAL A 263 11.91 -17.59 -10.47
C VAL A 263 11.35 -16.69 -11.55
N SER A 264 11.53 -15.37 -11.41
CA SER A 264 11.11 -14.38 -12.39
C SER A 264 12.23 -13.38 -12.67
N GLU A 265 12.48 -13.12 -13.94
CA GLU A 265 13.46 -12.12 -14.39
C GLU A 265 12.89 -10.69 -14.40
N GLY A 266 11.57 -10.54 -14.23
CA GLY A 266 10.91 -9.25 -14.27
C GLY A 266 11.23 -8.36 -13.07
N LEU A 267 11.42 -7.06 -13.31
CA LEU A 267 11.58 -6.07 -12.26
C LEU A 267 10.22 -5.68 -11.66
N PHE A 268 10.07 -5.80 -10.35
CA PHE A 268 8.87 -5.35 -9.65
C PHE A 268 8.86 -3.82 -9.51
N LEU A 269 8.31 -3.15 -10.51
CA LEU A 269 8.34 -1.68 -10.63
C LEU A 269 7.74 -0.96 -9.43
N TRP A 270 6.67 -1.48 -8.82
CA TRP A 270 6.05 -0.82 -7.67
C TRP A 270 6.97 -0.80 -6.44
N GLY A 271 7.52 -1.95 -6.05
CA GLY A 271 8.48 -2.04 -4.96
C GLY A 271 9.75 -1.23 -5.23
N GLN A 272 10.25 -1.30 -6.47
CA GLN A 272 11.42 -0.54 -6.89
C GLN A 272 11.18 0.98 -6.83
N SER A 273 10.02 1.45 -7.28
CA SER A 273 9.65 2.87 -7.24
C SER A 273 9.57 3.37 -5.80
N LEU A 274 8.97 2.59 -4.90
CA LEU A 274 8.93 2.93 -3.47
C LEU A 274 10.33 3.01 -2.86
N TYR A 275 11.23 2.10 -3.23
CA TYR A 275 12.61 2.12 -2.76
C TYR A 275 13.35 3.38 -3.21
N ILE A 276 13.20 3.77 -4.48
CA ILE A 276 13.78 5.00 -5.01
C ILE A 276 13.23 6.22 -4.26
N ILE A 277 11.91 6.29 -4.06
CA ILE A 277 11.29 7.37 -3.27
C ILE A 277 11.87 7.41 -1.85
N CYS A 278 11.98 6.25 -1.20
CA CYS A 278 12.57 6.14 0.14
C CYS A 278 14.02 6.65 0.16
N CYS A 279 14.85 6.26 -0.80
CA CYS A 279 16.24 6.73 -0.91
C CYS A 279 16.32 8.25 -1.11
N LEU A 280 15.48 8.81 -2.00
CA LEU A 280 15.41 10.24 -2.23
C LEU A 280 14.98 11.00 -0.97
N LEU A 281 13.97 10.50 -0.25
CA LEU A 281 13.52 11.10 1.00
C LEU A 281 14.63 11.07 2.06
N ARG A 282 15.32 9.94 2.24
CA ARG A 282 16.44 9.83 3.18
C ARG A 282 17.55 10.85 2.87
N ASN A 283 17.89 11.02 1.61
CA ASN A 283 18.94 11.95 1.17
C ASN A 283 18.51 13.42 1.30
N CYS A 284 17.27 13.76 0.94
CA CYS A 284 16.74 15.11 1.07
C CYS A 284 16.65 15.57 2.54
N PHE A 285 16.17 14.70 3.43
CA PHE A 285 16.10 15.02 4.87
C PHE A 285 17.49 15.08 5.52
N ALA A 286 18.45 14.24 5.09
CA ALA A 286 19.84 14.33 5.53
C ALA A 286 20.48 15.68 5.16
N THR A 287 20.16 16.20 3.97
CA THR A 287 20.64 17.52 3.50
C THR A 287 20.01 18.66 4.30
N TYR A 288 18.70 18.55 4.63
CA TYR A 288 17.98 19.55 5.42
C TYR A 288 18.52 19.65 6.87
N PHE A 289 18.88 18.52 7.49
CA PHE A 289 19.52 18.49 8.80
C PHE A 289 20.96 19.05 8.80
N TYR A 290 21.72 18.83 7.72
CA TYR A 290 23.05 19.42 7.56
C TYR A 290 23.00 20.95 7.41
N LEU A 291 22.03 21.48 6.67
CA LEU A 291 21.86 22.93 6.49
C LEU A 291 21.43 23.63 7.79
N TYR A 292 20.61 23.00 8.63
CA TYR A 292 20.17 23.60 9.90
C TYR A 292 21.21 23.48 11.04
N LYS A 293 22.17 22.56 10.96
CA LYS A 293 23.27 22.46 11.94
C LYS A 293 24.32 23.58 11.84
N HIS A 294 24.30 24.35 10.75
CA HIS A 294 25.18 25.49 10.53
C HIS A 294 24.49 26.85 10.71
N ILE A 295 23.23 26.87 11.17
CA ILE A 295 22.44 28.09 11.37
C ILE A 295 22.13 28.35 12.86
N PHE A 296 22.61 27.50 13.78
CA PHE A 296 22.64 27.78 15.22
C PHE A 296 23.99 27.46 15.82
#